data_AF-A0A1A5YM27-F1
#
_entry.id   AF-A0A1A5YM27-F1
#
_cell.length_a   1.000
_cell.length_b   1.000
_cell.length_c   1.000
_cell.angle_alpha   90.00
_cell.angle_beta   90.00
_cell.angle_gamma   90.00
#
_symmetry.space_group_name_H-M   'P 1'
#
loop_
_entity.id
_entity.type
_entity.pdbx_description
1 polymer ?
#
loop_
_entity_poly.entity_id
_entity_poly.type
_entity_poly.pdbx_seq_one_letter_code
_entity_poly.pdbx_strand_id
1 'polypeptide(L)'
;MGDWLLEPAGIAIILVAAVILLLMIWIGVLSSKVKKLRKSYMATMGETGITNMEDVVIELRKQIEDNRLYSNQLHQRLAEVEAKLPAMKSMVGVVRYNAFSDHGSDLSFSIALLSPKQDGVVFSGLHGRDSTYVYAKPVTDGESSYPLTPEERKAIQEAK
;
A
#
# COMPACT_ATOMS: atom_id res chain seq x y z
N MET A 1 11.69 88.18 8.95
CA MET A 1 11.71 86.84 9.58
C MET A 1 10.70 86.88 10.72
N GLY A 2 9.66 86.04 10.66
CA GLY A 2 8.74 85.78 11.78
C GLY A 2 7.58 86.76 11.97
N ASP A 3 6.40 86.44 11.40
CA ASP A 3 5.10 86.68 12.07
C ASP A 3 3.95 85.91 11.37
N TRP A 4 4.11 85.58 10.08
CA TRP A 4 3.15 84.70 9.37
C TRP A 4 3.14 83.24 9.87
N LEU A 5 4.12 82.84 10.68
CA LEU A 5 4.19 81.52 11.32
C LEU A 5 3.28 81.42 12.56
N LEU A 6 2.83 82.58 13.11
CA LEU A 6 1.93 82.67 14.27
C LEU A 6 0.47 82.96 13.87
N GLU A 7 0.22 83.33 12.61
CA GLU A 7 -1.11 83.34 12.01
C GLU A 7 -1.71 81.92 12.05
N PRO A 8 -3.01 81.75 12.37
CA PRO A 8 -3.64 80.44 12.46
C PRO A 8 -3.49 79.60 11.18
N ALA A 9 -3.35 80.27 10.02
CA ALA A 9 -3.09 79.63 8.73
C ALA A 9 -1.67 79.03 8.61
N GLY A 10 -0.64 79.67 9.17
CA GLY A 10 0.74 79.17 9.12
C GLY A 10 0.93 77.91 9.95
N ILE A 11 0.32 77.87 11.14
CA ILE A 11 0.31 76.70 12.02
C ILE A 11 -0.39 75.51 11.35
N ALA A 12 -1.51 75.75 10.66
CA ALA A 12 -2.23 74.70 9.92
C ALA A 12 -1.37 74.07 8.81
N ILE A 13 -0.62 74.88 8.04
CA ILE A 13 0.26 74.40 6.98
C ILE A 13 1.39 73.51 7.54
N ILE A 14 2.01 73.93 8.65
CA ILE A 14 3.09 73.17 9.31
C ILE A 14 2.55 71.83 9.82
N LEU A 15 1.35 71.82 10.41
CA LEU A 15 0.73 70.61 10.94
C LEU A 15 0.39 69.63 9.80
N VAL A 16 -0.15 70.14 8.68
CA VAL A 16 -0.42 69.33 7.48
C VAL A 16 0.89 68.76 6.91
N ALA A 17 1.95 69.57 6.80
CA ALA A 17 3.25 69.11 6.32
C ALA A 17 3.86 68.03 7.23
N ALA A 18 3.72 68.17 8.56
CA ALA A 18 4.17 67.18 9.53
C ALA A 18 3.40 65.85 9.41
N VAL A 19 2.08 65.91 9.21
CA VAL A 19 1.24 64.73 8.97
C VAL A 19 1.63 64.02 7.66
N ILE A 20 1.88 64.77 6.59
CA ILE A 20 2.33 64.20 5.30
C ILE A 20 3.70 63.51 5.47
N LEU A 21 4.64 64.12 6.20
CA LEU A 21 5.93 63.51 6.49
C LEU A 21 5.80 62.21 7.28
N LEU A 22 4.95 62.17 8.30
CA LEU A 22 4.66 60.97 9.07
C LEU A 22 4.07 59.86 8.18
N LEU A 23 3.12 60.20 7.30
CA LEU A 23 2.53 59.25 6.35
C LEU A 23 3.56 58.70 5.37
N MET A 24 4.47 59.54 4.85
CA MET A 24 5.55 59.08 3.96
C MET A 24 6.49 58.10 4.66
N ILE A 25 6.88 58.40 5.91
CA ILE A 25 7.71 57.50 6.71
C ILE A 25 6.98 56.17 6.96
N TRP A 26 5.68 56.23 7.29
CA TRP A 26 4.87 55.04 7.51
C TRP A 26 4.76 54.15 6.26
N ILE A 27 4.50 54.74 5.09
CA ILE A 27 4.45 54.05 3.80
C ILE A 27 5.81 53.43 3.46
N GLY A 28 6.92 54.13 3.74
CA GLY A 28 8.27 53.62 3.56
C GLY A 28 8.58 52.40 4.42
N VAL A 29 8.18 52.43 5.71
CA VAL A 29 8.32 51.29 6.63
C VAL A 29 7.45 50.11 6.18
N LEU A 30 6.21 50.36 5.75
CA LEU A 30 5.33 49.30 5.26
C LEU A 30 5.89 48.65 3.99
N SER A 31 6.39 49.47 3.06
CA SER A 31 7.01 49.01 1.82
C SER A 31 8.26 48.16 2.07
N SER A 32 9.08 48.53 3.05
CA SER A 32 10.28 47.75 3.41
C SER A 32 9.93 46.41 4.08
N LYS A 33 8.92 46.39 4.96
CA LYS A 33 8.38 45.14 5.53
C LYS A 33 7.86 44.22 4.42
N VAL A 34 7.05 44.73 3.49
CA VAL A 34 6.51 43.95 2.36
C VAL A 34 7.63 43.42 1.46
N LYS A 35 8.66 44.22 1.18
CA LYS A 35 9.85 43.78 0.42
C LYS A 35 10.61 42.67 1.15
N LYS A 36 10.78 42.77 2.47
CA LYS A 36 11.48 41.75 3.28
C LYS A 36 10.69 40.44 3.35
N LEU A 37 9.37 40.53 3.50
CA LEU A 37 8.45 39.39 3.44
C LEU A 37 8.52 38.70 2.07
N ARG A 38 8.43 39.47 0.98
CA ARG A 38 8.54 38.93 -0.39
C ARG A 38 9.90 38.26 -0.63
N LYS A 39 11.00 38.86 -0.15
CA LYS A 39 12.35 38.30 -0.28
C LYS A 39 12.52 37.01 0.55
N SER A 40 11.95 36.95 1.75
CA SER A 40 11.96 35.75 2.59
C SER A 40 11.10 34.64 1.99
N TYR A 41 9.94 34.98 1.40
CA TYR A 41 9.11 34.04 0.65
C TYR A 41 9.86 33.47 -0.56
N MET A 42 10.52 34.32 -1.35
CA MET A 42 11.29 33.87 -2.51
C MET A 42 12.53 33.04 -2.15
N ALA A 43 13.15 33.30 -0.99
CA ALA A 43 14.32 32.54 -0.53
C ALA A 43 13.97 31.13 -0.03
N THR A 44 12.75 30.92 0.48
CA THR A 44 12.27 29.59 0.91
C THR A 44 11.62 28.80 -0.23
N MET A 45 11.10 29.48 -1.27
CA MET A 45 10.60 28.85 -2.50
C MET A 45 11.69 28.61 -3.56
N GLY A 46 12.93 29.06 -3.33
CA GLY A 46 14.01 29.09 -4.31
C GLY A 46 14.78 27.78 -4.51
N GLU A 47 14.08 26.68 -4.80
CA GLU A 47 14.64 25.48 -5.48
C GLU A 47 13.60 24.74 -6.36
N THR A 48 12.31 25.05 -6.23
CA THR A 48 11.26 24.52 -7.11
C THR A 48 10.58 25.69 -7.82
N GLY A 49 10.97 25.92 -9.08
CA GLY A 49 10.50 27.03 -9.91
C GLY A 49 9.03 26.93 -10.30
N ILE A 50 8.12 27.01 -9.33
CA ILE A 50 6.68 26.98 -9.54
C ILE A 50 6.09 28.29 -8.99
N THR A 51 5.62 29.10 -9.92
CA THR A 51 5.40 30.54 -9.73
C THR A 51 4.08 30.85 -9.03
N ASN A 52 3.17 29.88 -8.83
CA ASN A 52 1.86 30.14 -8.24
C ASN A 52 1.44 29.01 -7.27
N MET A 53 0.90 29.37 -6.11
CA MET A 53 0.33 28.39 -5.17
C MET A 53 -0.80 27.56 -5.80
N GLU A 54 -1.46 28.09 -6.83
CA GLU A 54 -2.45 27.37 -7.62
C GLU A 54 -1.86 26.13 -8.31
N ASP A 55 -0.65 26.23 -8.85
CA ASP A 55 0.03 25.12 -9.51
C ASP A 55 0.35 23.99 -8.51
N VAL A 56 0.72 24.34 -7.27
CA VAL A 56 0.94 23.36 -6.19
C VAL A 56 -0.36 22.64 -5.81
N VAL A 57 -1.48 23.36 -5.76
CA VAL A 57 -2.80 22.77 -5.48
C VAL A 57 -3.25 21.85 -6.62
N ILE A 58 -2.99 22.23 -7.88
CA ILE A 58 -3.27 21.41 -9.06
C ILE A 58 -2.43 20.12 -9.03
N GLU A 59 -1.14 20.22 -8.75
CA GLU A 59 -0.25 19.07 -8.65
C GLU A 59 -0.65 18.14 -7.51
N LEU A 60 -0.99 18.68 -6.33
CA LEU A 60 -1.50 17.88 -5.20
C LEU A 60 -2.80 17.16 -5.56
N ARG A 61 -3.74 17.81 -6.25
CA ARG A 61 -4.98 17.16 -6.71
C ARG A 61 -4.67 16.01 -7.65
N LYS A 62 -3.74 16.20 -8.59
CA LYS A 62 -3.32 15.16 -9.53
C LYS A 62 -2.70 13.98 -8.79
N GLN A 63 -1.78 14.22 -7.86
CA GLN A 63 -1.16 13.15 -7.05
C GLN A 63 -2.18 12.39 -6.20
N ILE A 64 -3.18 13.07 -5.63
CA ILE A 64 -4.27 12.41 -4.89
C ILE A 64 -5.07 11.50 -5.82
N GLU A 65 -5.38 11.95 -7.04
CA GLU A 65 -6.14 11.15 -8.00
C GLU A 65 -5.34 9.94 -8.48
N ASP A 66 -4.06 10.13 -8.83
CA ASP A 66 -3.17 9.04 -9.23
C ASP A 66 -3.02 8.00 -8.11
N ASN A 67 -2.88 8.45 -6.86
CA ASN A 67 -2.82 7.56 -5.69
C ASN A 67 -4.14 6.81 -5.46
N ARG A 68 -5.29 7.45 -5.70
CA ARG A 68 -6.60 6.77 -5.61
C ARG A 68 -6.74 5.71 -6.67
N LEU A 69 -6.36 6.00 -7.91
CA LEU A 69 -6.39 5.03 -9.00
C LEU A 69 -5.47 3.84 -8.69
N TYR A 70 -4.26 4.10 -8.21
CA TYR A 70 -3.32 3.07 -7.80
C TYR A 70 -3.85 2.22 -6.63
N SER A 71 -4.44 2.86 -5.61
CA SER A 71 -5.07 2.16 -4.49
C SER A 71 -6.22 1.26 -4.96
N ASN A 72 -7.09 1.76 -5.85
CA ASN A 72 -8.17 0.96 -6.41
C ASN A 72 -7.66 -0.25 -7.20
N GLN A 73 -6.60 -0.08 -8.00
CA GLN A 73 -5.97 -1.19 -8.73
C GLN A 73 -5.35 -2.22 -7.78
N LEU A 74 -4.70 -1.78 -6.70
CA LEU A 74 -4.16 -2.68 -5.67
C LEU A 74 -5.28 -3.47 -4.98
N HIS A 75 -6.38 -2.80 -4.61
CA HIS A 75 -7.53 -3.47 -4.01
C HIS A 75 -8.15 -4.51 -4.94
N GLN A 76 -8.27 -4.21 -6.24
CA GLN A 76 -8.75 -5.18 -7.23
C GLN A 76 -7.83 -6.39 -7.34
N ARG A 77 -6.52 -6.18 -7.44
CA ARG A 77 -5.54 -7.28 -7.50
C ARG A 77 -5.55 -8.12 -6.23
N LEU A 78 -5.67 -7.48 -5.06
CA LEU A 78 -5.77 -8.19 -3.79
C LEU A 78 -7.03 -9.05 -3.74
N ALA A 79 -8.18 -8.50 -4.13
CA ALA A 79 -9.44 -9.24 -4.19
C ALA A 79 -9.35 -10.44 -5.16
N GLU A 80 -8.67 -10.30 -6.30
CA GLU A 80 -8.43 -11.42 -7.22
C GLU A 80 -7.56 -12.54 -6.60
N VAL A 81 -6.54 -12.18 -5.82
CA VAL A 81 -5.69 -13.15 -5.13
C VAL A 81 -6.47 -13.83 -4.02
N GLU A 82 -7.18 -13.07 -3.19
CA GLU A 82 -8.02 -13.59 -2.11
C GLU A 82 -9.12 -14.52 -2.63
N ALA A 83 -9.71 -14.23 -3.79
CA ALA A 83 -10.68 -15.12 -4.42
C ALA A 83 -10.07 -16.46 -4.86
N LYS A 84 -8.76 -16.51 -5.17
CA LYS A 84 -8.07 -17.73 -5.61
C LYS A 84 -7.53 -18.57 -4.45
N LEU A 85 -7.19 -17.95 -3.31
CA LEU A 85 -6.60 -18.65 -2.15
C LEU A 85 -7.40 -19.89 -1.71
N PRO A 86 -8.74 -19.86 -1.57
CA PRO A 86 -9.50 -21.04 -1.14
C PRO A 86 -9.45 -22.22 -2.11
N ALA A 87 -9.15 -21.97 -3.39
CA ALA A 87 -9.07 -23.01 -4.43
C ALA A 87 -7.66 -23.55 -4.64
N MET A 88 -6.64 -22.92 -4.05
CA MET A 88 -5.25 -23.39 -4.09
C MET A 88 -5.10 -24.63 -3.23
N LYS A 89 -4.38 -25.65 -3.74
CA LYS A 89 -4.09 -26.88 -3.01
C LYS A 89 -2.77 -26.71 -2.29
N SER A 90 -2.81 -26.04 -1.15
CA SER A 90 -1.63 -25.65 -0.38
C SER A 90 -1.36 -26.53 0.83
N MET A 91 -2.31 -27.37 1.23
CA MET A 91 -2.18 -28.27 2.38
C MET A 91 -1.61 -29.61 1.91
N VAL A 92 -0.54 -30.06 2.56
CA VAL A 92 0.19 -31.28 2.15
C VAL A 92 0.35 -32.19 3.36
N GLY A 93 -0.04 -33.46 3.20
CA GLY A 93 0.18 -34.52 4.19
C GLY A 93 0.92 -35.68 3.53
N VAL A 94 1.91 -36.26 4.24
CA VAL A 94 2.78 -37.30 3.68
C VAL A 94 2.96 -38.41 4.69
N VAL A 95 2.46 -39.60 4.33
CA VAL A 95 2.58 -40.81 5.14
C VAL A 95 3.44 -41.81 4.39
N ARG A 96 4.52 -42.29 5.02
CA ARG A 96 5.33 -43.41 4.54
C ARG A 96 4.95 -44.68 5.27
N TYR A 97 4.97 -45.80 4.55
CA TYR A 97 4.59 -47.10 5.09
C TYR A 97 5.19 -48.24 4.27
N ASN A 98 5.08 -49.45 4.80
CA ASN A 98 5.38 -50.67 4.08
C ASN A 98 4.07 -51.33 3.60
N ALA A 99 3.82 -51.32 2.29
CA ALA A 99 2.63 -51.94 1.69
C ALA A 99 2.73 -53.46 1.56
N PHE A 100 3.94 -54.03 1.62
CA PHE A 100 4.18 -55.46 1.43
C PHE A 100 5.11 -55.98 2.53
N SER A 101 4.59 -56.86 3.38
CA SER A 101 5.24 -57.37 4.60
C SER A 101 6.57 -58.12 4.39
N ASP A 102 6.97 -58.38 3.14
CA ASP A 102 8.00 -59.35 2.81
C ASP A 102 9.44 -58.81 2.93
N HIS A 103 9.70 -57.51 2.75
CA HIS A 103 11.05 -56.94 2.90
C HIS A 103 11.03 -55.50 3.44
N GLY A 104 11.95 -55.21 4.37
CA GLY A 104 11.95 -53.99 5.17
C GLY A 104 12.47 -52.74 4.45
N SER A 105 11.60 -51.72 4.36
CA SER A 105 11.83 -50.27 4.41
C SER A 105 10.49 -49.59 4.05
N ASP A 106 10.15 -48.45 4.65
CA ASP A 106 8.90 -47.71 4.34
C ASP A 106 9.01 -46.98 2.99
N LEU A 107 9.08 -47.74 1.89
CA LEU A 107 9.27 -47.24 0.54
C LEU A 107 7.94 -46.90 -0.16
N SER A 108 6.82 -47.37 0.38
CA SER A 108 5.49 -46.94 -0.08
C SER A 108 5.10 -45.63 0.60
N PHE A 109 4.24 -44.86 -0.06
CA PHE A 109 3.84 -43.55 0.40
C PHE A 109 2.41 -43.20 0.01
N SER A 110 1.78 -42.32 0.80
CA SER A 110 0.55 -41.62 0.48
C SER A 110 0.77 -40.13 0.68
N ILE A 111 0.46 -39.33 -0.34
CA ILE A 111 0.60 -37.87 -0.36
C ILE A 111 -0.77 -37.26 -0.63
N ALA A 112 -1.31 -36.52 0.32
CA ALA A 112 -2.52 -35.72 0.11
C ALA A 112 -2.14 -34.28 -0.23
N LEU A 113 -2.71 -33.74 -1.30
CA LEU A 113 -2.55 -32.36 -1.74
C LEU A 113 -3.94 -31.71 -1.81
N LEU A 114 -4.28 -30.94 -0.78
CA LEU A 114 -5.63 -30.44 -0.53
C LEU A 114 -5.66 -28.91 -0.44
N SER A 115 -6.84 -28.36 -0.71
CA SER A 115 -7.19 -26.97 -0.43
C SER A 115 -7.70 -26.81 1.01
N PRO A 116 -7.85 -25.57 1.52
CA PRO A 116 -8.48 -25.31 2.82
C PRO A 116 -9.90 -25.87 2.98
N LYS A 117 -10.59 -26.17 1.88
CA LYS A 117 -11.90 -26.84 1.86
C LYS A 117 -11.81 -28.37 1.77
N GLN A 118 -10.61 -28.93 1.97
CA GLN A 118 -10.31 -30.35 1.82
C GLN A 118 -10.61 -30.94 0.42
N ASP A 119 -10.70 -30.09 -0.60
CA ASP A 119 -10.77 -30.51 -2.00
C ASP A 119 -9.37 -30.68 -2.58
N GLY A 120 -9.12 -31.77 -3.31
CA GLY A 120 -7.83 -32.02 -3.93
C GLY A 120 -7.65 -33.44 -4.45
N VAL A 121 -6.48 -34.00 -4.19
CA VAL A 121 -6.09 -35.33 -4.66
C VAL A 121 -5.20 -36.01 -3.64
N VAL A 122 -5.34 -37.33 -3.51
CA VAL A 122 -4.39 -38.17 -2.79
C VAL A 122 -3.68 -39.10 -3.78
N PHE A 123 -2.36 -39.16 -3.67
CA PHE A 123 -1.51 -40.06 -4.44
C PHE A 123 -1.00 -41.16 -3.53
N SER A 124 -0.96 -42.40 -4.02
CA SER A 124 -0.33 -43.50 -3.31
C SER A 124 0.66 -44.22 -4.20
N GLY A 125 1.91 -44.25 -3.79
CA GLY A 125 2.97 -45.06 -4.39
C GLY A 125 3.12 -46.36 -3.64
N LEU A 126 2.73 -47.48 -4.25
CA LEU A 126 2.94 -48.81 -3.70
C LEU A 126 4.23 -49.37 -4.30
N HIS A 127 5.26 -49.47 -3.46
CA HIS A 127 6.57 -49.96 -3.86
C HIS A 127 6.61 -51.49 -3.74
N GLY A 128 6.65 -52.18 -4.87
CA GLY A 128 6.94 -53.61 -4.95
C GLY A 128 8.42 -53.88 -5.25
N ARG A 129 8.79 -55.16 -5.33
CA ARG A 129 10.18 -55.59 -5.54
C ARG A 129 10.83 -55.06 -6.82
N ASP A 130 10.08 -55.11 -7.92
CA ASP A 130 10.59 -54.79 -9.26
C ASP A 130 9.99 -53.49 -9.84
N SER A 131 8.94 -52.95 -9.21
CA SER A 131 8.20 -51.80 -9.75
C SER A 131 7.47 -51.03 -8.65
N THR A 132 7.19 -49.75 -8.91
CA THR A 132 6.33 -48.91 -8.07
C THR A 132 5.09 -48.52 -8.86
N TYR A 133 3.92 -48.80 -8.30
CA TYR A 133 2.65 -48.38 -8.88
C TYR A 133 2.16 -47.12 -8.20
N VAL A 134 1.79 -46.11 -8.97
CA VAL A 134 1.25 -44.85 -8.44
C VAL A 134 -0.21 -44.74 -8.80
N TYR A 135 -1.04 -44.57 -7.78
CA TYR A 135 -2.48 -44.34 -7.90
C TYR A 135 -2.79 -42.90 -7.50
N ALA A 136 -3.82 -42.32 -8.11
CA ALA A 136 -4.33 -41.01 -7.77
C ALA A 136 -5.85 -41.10 -7.59
N LYS A 137 -6.36 -40.62 -6.46
CA LYS A 137 -7.79 -40.57 -6.16
C LYS A 137 -8.20 -39.12 -5.89
N PRO A 138 -9.26 -38.61 -6.55
CA PRO A 138 -9.78 -37.28 -6.27
C PRO A 138 -10.37 -37.24 -4.86
N VAL A 139 -10.22 -36.11 -4.17
CA VAL A 139 -10.77 -35.85 -2.84
C VAL A 139 -11.67 -34.63 -2.93
N THR A 140 -12.87 -34.72 -2.36
CA THR A 140 -13.85 -33.64 -2.27
C THR A 140 -14.39 -33.63 -0.84
N ASP A 141 -14.31 -32.48 -0.17
CA ASP A 141 -14.70 -32.34 1.23
C ASP A 141 -14.09 -33.41 2.16
N GLY A 142 -12.81 -33.75 1.93
CA GLY A 142 -12.06 -34.72 2.74
C GLY A 142 -12.35 -36.21 2.45
N GLU A 143 -13.29 -36.52 1.55
CA GLU A 143 -13.65 -37.89 1.17
C GLU A 143 -13.44 -38.13 -0.33
N SER A 144 -13.44 -39.41 -0.76
CA SER A 144 -13.28 -39.78 -2.17
C SER A 144 -14.42 -40.66 -2.65
N SER A 145 -14.76 -40.56 -3.94
CA SER A 145 -15.66 -41.52 -4.59
C SER A 145 -15.05 -42.93 -4.68
N TYR A 146 -13.74 -43.04 -4.50
CA TYR A 146 -13.01 -44.30 -4.51
C TYR A 146 -12.68 -44.74 -3.07
N PRO A 147 -12.67 -46.05 -2.78
CA PRO A 147 -12.30 -46.55 -1.46
C PRO A 147 -10.89 -46.08 -1.06
N LEU A 148 -10.78 -45.47 0.12
CA LEU A 148 -9.51 -44.97 0.67
C LEU A 148 -8.88 -46.01 1.62
N THR A 149 -7.56 -46.19 1.51
CA THR A 149 -6.80 -47.00 2.48
C THR A 149 -6.60 -46.24 3.80
N PRO A 150 -6.24 -46.91 4.91
CA PRO A 150 -5.92 -46.24 6.17
C PRO A 150 -4.82 -45.18 6.02
N GLU A 151 -3.81 -45.45 5.20
CA GLU A 151 -2.67 -44.57 4.97
C GLU A 151 -3.04 -43.35 4.13
N GLU A 152 -3.88 -43.53 3.10
CA GLU A 152 -4.47 -42.41 2.34
C GLU A 152 -5.32 -41.50 3.24
N ARG A 153 -6.18 -42.10 4.07
CA ARG A 153 -7.01 -41.34 5.03
C ARG A 153 -6.15 -40.59 6.04
N LYS A 154 -5.06 -41.20 6.51
CA LYS A 154 -4.10 -40.56 7.41
C LYS A 154 -3.40 -39.38 6.73
N ALA A 155 -2.96 -39.53 5.47
CA ALA A 155 -2.36 -38.44 4.71
C ALA A 155 -3.33 -37.25 4.54
N ILE A 156 -4.61 -37.53 4.26
CA ILE A 156 -5.67 -36.49 4.21
C ILE A 156 -5.82 -35.79 5.57
N GLN A 157 -5.78 -36.53 6.67
CA GLN A 157 -5.88 -35.95 8.02
C GLN A 157 -4.66 -35.10 8.42
N GLU A 158 -3.46 -35.44 7.92
CA GLU A 158 -2.23 -34.66 8.11
C GLU A 158 -2.17 -33.41 7.22
N ALA A 159 -2.89 -33.41 6.09
CA ALA A 159 -3.01 -32.27 5.17
C ALA A 159 -4.04 -31.23 5.67
N LYS A 160 -3.72 -30.54 6.77
CA LYS A 160 -4.51 -29.43 7.35
C LYS A 160 -3.81 -28.08 7.27
#